data_AF-A0A662HCM5-F1
#
_entry.id   AF-A0A662HCM5-F1
#
_cell.length_a   1.000
_cell.length_b   1.000
_cell.length_c   1.000
_cell.angle_alpha   90.00
_cell.angle_beta   90.00
_cell.angle_gamma   90.00
#
_symmetry.space_group_name_H-M   'P 1'
#
loop_
_entity.id
_entity.type
_entity.pdbx_description
1 polymer ?
#
loop_
_entity_poly.entity_id
_entity_poly.type
_entity_poly.pdbx_seq_one_letter_code
_entity_poly.pdbx_strand_id
1 'polypeptide(L)'
;MALDVLATLHRADYLSAVLAHEAFHYHSIRMLPCSLWRGDPEERLLTLLITSIQQEGIADHVACLFMREEELREMFEKHVERGDEYVRGLDRSLSKVYEGHGVDVLVEFMRGVPFGGHVVGYYMAKAIAEALGQEELALTARNPFRFLKKYSEAAEALGLTPLSETSLKLLEAYEVKHFKPSHHSPG
;
A
#
# COMPACT_ATOMS: atom_id res chain seq x y z
N MET A 1 -7.30 -10.99 14.80
CA MET A 1 -7.79 -11.83 13.68
C MET A 1 -8.74 -12.95 14.11
N ALA A 2 -8.30 -14.10 14.65
CA ALA A 2 -9.23 -15.22 14.94
C ALA A 2 -10.31 -14.88 16.01
N LEU A 3 -9.96 -14.04 16.98
CA LEU A 3 -10.89 -13.52 17.99
C LEU A 3 -11.88 -12.49 17.44
N ASP A 4 -11.47 -11.71 16.43
CA ASP A 4 -12.33 -10.68 15.81
C ASP A 4 -13.38 -11.31 14.90
N VAL A 5 -13.03 -12.38 14.16
CA VAL A 5 -13.99 -13.14 13.33
C VAL A 5 -15.10 -13.76 14.17
N LEU A 6 -14.80 -14.25 15.37
CA LEU A 6 -15.80 -14.82 16.28
C LEU A 6 -16.70 -13.74 16.93
N ALA A 7 -16.16 -12.55 17.20
CA ALA A 7 -16.92 -11.44 17.79
C ALA A 7 -17.88 -10.76 16.78
N THR A 8 -17.66 -10.96 15.48
CA THR A 8 -18.28 -10.17 14.41
C THR A 8 -19.38 -10.88 13.62
N LEU A 9 -19.68 -12.13 13.97
CA LEU A 9 -20.77 -12.96 13.40
C LEU A 9 -22.18 -12.34 13.52
N HIS A 10 -22.35 -11.23 14.24
CA HIS A 10 -23.64 -10.54 14.40
C HIS A 10 -23.94 -9.46 13.34
N ARG A 11 -23.00 -9.12 12.44
CA ARG A 11 -23.22 -8.16 11.34
C ARG A 11 -22.78 -8.79 10.01
N ALA A 12 -23.75 -9.22 9.21
CA ALA A 12 -23.48 -9.91 7.93
C ALA A 12 -22.57 -9.10 6.99
N ASP A 13 -22.78 -7.78 6.90
CA ASP A 13 -22.00 -6.88 6.04
C ASP A 13 -20.53 -6.78 6.49
N TYR A 14 -20.29 -6.73 7.80
CA TYR A 14 -18.94 -6.70 8.37
C TYR A 14 -18.18 -8.00 8.10
N LEU A 15 -18.84 -9.15 8.24
CA LEU A 15 -18.23 -10.45 7.89
C LEU A 15 -17.86 -10.49 6.40
N SER A 16 -18.74 -10.01 5.52
CA SER A 16 -18.44 -9.91 4.08
C SER A 16 -17.24 -9.00 3.80
N ALA A 17 -17.12 -7.86 4.49
CA ALA A 17 -15.99 -6.95 4.34
C ALA A 17 -14.67 -7.60 4.78
N VAL A 18 -14.64 -8.27 5.94
CA VAL A 18 -13.45 -9.00 6.42
C VAL A 18 -13.08 -10.13 5.46
N LEU A 19 -14.06 -10.90 4.99
CA LEU A 19 -13.80 -11.97 4.02
C LEU A 19 -13.25 -11.41 2.70
N ALA A 20 -13.74 -10.25 2.24
CA ALA A 20 -13.24 -9.61 1.03
C ALA A 20 -11.80 -9.09 1.20
N HIS A 21 -11.49 -8.50 2.35
CA HIS A 21 -10.13 -8.07 2.74
C HIS A 21 -9.15 -9.25 2.69
N GLU A 22 -9.47 -10.34 3.40
CA GLU A 22 -8.60 -11.53 3.47
C GLU A 22 -8.54 -12.29 2.15
N ALA A 23 -9.64 -12.33 1.38
CA ALA A 23 -9.65 -12.92 0.05
C ALA A 23 -8.72 -12.17 -0.90
N PHE A 24 -8.66 -10.83 -0.82
CA PHE A 24 -7.69 -10.06 -1.58
C PHE A 24 -6.27 -10.53 -1.25
N HIS A 25 -5.87 -10.53 0.03
CA HIS A 25 -4.54 -10.97 0.45
C HIS A 25 -4.19 -12.38 -0.05
N TYR A 26 -5.14 -13.31 0.05
CA TYR A 26 -4.96 -14.68 -0.44
C TYR A 26 -4.64 -14.73 -1.94
N HIS A 27 -5.28 -13.90 -2.75
CA HIS A 27 -5.09 -13.87 -4.19
C HIS A 27 -3.88 -13.03 -4.61
N SER A 28 -3.70 -11.84 -4.04
CA SER A 28 -2.71 -10.85 -4.43
C SER A 28 -1.28 -11.28 -4.14
N ILE A 29 -1.01 -11.86 -2.96
CA ILE A 29 0.34 -12.25 -2.55
C ILE A 29 0.96 -13.28 -3.52
N ARG A 30 0.11 -14.11 -4.13
CA ARG A 30 0.52 -15.14 -5.10
C ARG A 30 0.88 -14.58 -6.47
N MET A 31 0.51 -13.33 -6.75
CA MET A 31 0.81 -12.65 -8.01
C MET A 31 2.11 -11.83 -7.93
N LEU A 32 2.65 -11.62 -6.72
CA LEU A 32 3.89 -10.90 -6.51
C LEU A 32 5.11 -11.76 -6.87
N PRO A 33 6.14 -11.18 -7.52
CA PRO A 33 7.31 -11.95 -7.91
C PRO A 33 8.16 -12.30 -6.68
N CYS A 34 8.70 -13.53 -6.68
CA CYS A 34 9.60 -13.97 -5.60
C CYS A 34 10.86 -13.11 -5.46
N SER A 35 11.21 -12.30 -6.47
CA SER A 35 12.33 -11.36 -6.43
C SER A 35 12.18 -10.32 -5.31
N LEU A 36 10.96 -9.95 -4.91
CA LEU A 36 10.71 -9.02 -3.80
C LEU A 36 11.22 -9.53 -2.46
N TRP A 37 11.31 -10.86 -2.29
CA TRP A 37 11.71 -11.52 -1.05
C TRP A 37 13.19 -11.93 -1.05
N ARG A 38 13.93 -11.56 -2.10
CA ARG A 38 15.36 -11.81 -2.27
C ARG A 38 16.13 -10.50 -2.08
N GLY A 39 17.44 -10.61 -1.90
CA GLY A 39 18.32 -9.47 -1.64
C GLY A 39 18.89 -9.49 -0.24
N ASP A 40 19.59 -8.41 0.11
CA ASP A 40 20.11 -8.22 1.46
C ASP A 40 18.96 -7.94 2.48
N PRO A 41 19.22 -8.00 3.79
CA PRO A 41 18.20 -7.76 4.80
C PRO A 41 17.49 -6.40 4.70
N GLU A 42 18.20 -5.33 4.35
CA GLU A 42 17.61 -3.99 4.26
C GLU A 42 16.69 -3.87 3.05
N GLU A 43 17.14 -4.36 1.90
CA GLU A 43 16.32 -4.44 0.69
C GLU A 43 15.01 -5.21 0.94
N ARG A 44 15.10 -6.40 1.54
CA ARG A 44 13.92 -7.22 1.85
C ARG A 44 12.97 -6.52 2.82
N LEU A 45 13.50 -5.74 3.76
CA LEU A 45 12.70 -4.98 4.69
C LEU A 45 11.97 -3.84 3.98
N LEU A 46 12.65 -3.12 3.09
CA LEU A 46 12.03 -2.04 2.31
C LEU A 46 10.92 -2.59 1.41
N THR A 47 11.17 -3.68 0.68
CA THR A 47 10.15 -4.30 -0.19
C THR A 47 8.97 -4.81 0.63
N LEU A 48 9.21 -5.38 1.82
CA LEU A 48 8.16 -5.80 2.74
C LEU A 48 7.29 -4.63 3.19
N LEU A 49 7.88 -3.51 3.60
CA LEU A 49 7.13 -2.35 4.12
C LEU A 49 6.29 -1.68 3.02
N ILE A 50 6.86 -1.50 1.83
CA ILE A 50 6.12 -0.97 0.66
C ILE A 50 5.01 -1.93 0.24
N THR A 51 5.30 -3.23 0.22
CA THR A 51 4.27 -4.24 -0.08
C THR A 51 3.16 -4.22 0.96
N SER A 52 3.47 -4.10 2.25
CA SER A 52 2.46 -4.02 3.30
C SER A 52 1.54 -2.81 3.13
N ILE A 53 2.08 -1.61 2.85
CA ILE A 53 1.27 -0.41 2.56
C ILE A 53 0.32 -0.67 1.40
N GLN A 54 0.81 -1.25 0.30
CA GLN A 54 -0.04 -1.59 -0.83
C GLN A 54 -1.12 -2.61 -0.45
N GLN A 55 -0.71 -3.74 0.11
CA GLN A 55 -1.58 -4.90 0.31
C GLN A 55 -2.72 -4.54 1.26
N GLU A 56 -2.41 -3.93 2.40
CA GLU A 56 -3.43 -3.48 3.34
C GLU A 56 -4.32 -2.40 2.74
N GLY A 57 -3.73 -1.45 2.02
CA GLY A 57 -4.49 -0.37 1.40
C GLY A 57 -5.52 -0.82 0.37
N ILE A 58 -5.14 -1.73 -0.52
CA ILE A 58 -6.08 -2.27 -1.52
C ILE A 58 -7.08 -3.20 -0.84
N ALA A 59 -6.66 -4.03 0.13
CA ALA A 59 -7.54 -4.91 0.88
C ALA A 59 -8.63 -4.12 1.62
N ASP A 60 -8.26 -3.03 2.30
CA ASP A 60 -9.19 -2.13 2.97
C ASP A 60 -10.14 -1.45 2.00
N HIS A 61 -9.63 -0.99 0.84
CA HIS A 61 -10.47 -0.41 -0.21
C HIS A 61 -11.49 -1.41 -0.76
N VAL A 62 -11.07 -2.66 -1.00
CA VAL A 62 -11.97 -3.75 -1.41
C VAL A 62 -13.00 -4.03 -0.33
N ALA A 63 -12.61 -4.14 0.94
CA ALA A 63 -13.50 -4.37 2.06
C ALA A 63 -14.61 -3.31 2.15
N CYS A 64 -14.24 -2.05 1.93
CA CYS A 64 -15.15 -0.90 1.93
C CYS A 64 -16.25 -1.00 0.86
N LEU A 65 -16.04 -1.74 -0.24
CA LEU A 65 -17.09 -1.97 -1.25
C LEU A 65 -18.24 -2.86 -0.73
N PHE A 66 -18.03 -3.56 0.38
CA PHE A 66 -19.01 -4.47 1.00
C PHE A 66 -19.58 -3.92 2.31
N MET A 67 -19.18 -2.71 2.71
CA MET A 67 -19.64 -2.07 3.95
C MET A 67 -20.71 -1.02 3.66
N ARG A 68 -21.56 -0.76 4.66
CA ARG A 68 -22.45 0.40 4.66
C ARG A 68 -21.67 1.66 4.99
N GLU A 69 -22.10 2.79 4.43
CA GLU A 69 -21.42 4.10 4.52
C GLU A 69 -21.12 4.51 5.97
N GLU A 70 -22.04 4.25 6.91
CA GLU A 70 -21.85 4.59 8.32
C GLU A 70 -20.74 3.76 9.00
N GLU A 71 -20.60 2.48 8.64
CA GLU A 71 -19.57 1.59 9.22
C GLU A 71 -18.18 1.94 8.66
N LEU A 72 -18.14 2.30 7.37
CA LEU A 72 -16.98 2.80 6.64
C LEU A 72 -16.42 4.08 7.28
N ARG A 73 -17.32 5.01 7.61
CA ARG A 73 -17.00 6.26 8.31
C ARG A 73 -16.44 6.04 9.71
N GLU A 74 -17.02 5.11 10.47
CA GLU A 74 -16.54 4.80 11.82
C GLU A 74 -15.15 4.15 11.83
N MET A 75 -14.85 3.31 10.81
CA MET A 75 -13.62 2.52 10.78
C MET A 75 -12.40 3.31 10.28
N PHE A 76 -12.56 4.13 9.23
CA PHE A 76 -11.41 4.76 8.57
C PHE A 76 -11.47 6.27 8.43
N GLU A 77 -12.63 6.92 8.29
CA GLU A 77 -12.68 8.35 7.92
C GLU A 77 -11.90 9.25 8.88
N LYS A 78 -12.00 9.01 10.19
CA LYS A 78 -11.27 9.78 11.21
C LYS A 78 -9.74 9.72 11.03
N HIS A 79 -9.21 8.64 10.47
CA HIS A 79 -7.78 8.47 10.22
C HIS A 79 -7.39 8.92 8.81
N VAL A 80 -8.29 8.78 7.84
CA VAL A 80 -8.13 9.23 6.44
C VAL A 80 -8.05 10.75 6.34
N GLU A 81 -8.70 11.50 7.24
CA GLU A 81 -8.53 12.96 7.35
C GLU A 81 -7.06 13.39 7.50
N ARG A 82 -6.23 12.54 8.10
CA ARG A 82 -4.78 12.76 8.28
C ARG A 82 -3.93 12.07 7.20
N GLY A 83 -4.54 11.51 6.16
CA GLY A 83 -3.84 10.77 5.10
C GLY A 83 -2.69 11.56 4.48
N ASP A 84 -2.93 12.84 4.21
CA ASP A 84 -1.94 13.76 3.63
C ASP A 84 -0.71 13.95 4.57
N GLU A 85 -0.91 13.93 5.89
CA GLU A 85 0.17 13.95 6.89
C GLU A 85 0.99 12.65 6.84
N TYR A 86 0.32 11.50 6.75
CA TYR A 86 0.97 10.20 6.65
C TYR A 86 1.75 10.03 5.35
N VAL A 87 1.21 10.50 4.23
CA VAL A 87 1.91 10.50 2.94
C VAL A 87 3.18 11.35 3.01
N ARG A 88 3.11 12.56 3.60
CA ARG A 88 4.33 13.38 3.81
C ARG A 88 5.33 12.68 4.73
N GLY A 89 4.87 11.93 5.73
CA GLY A 89 5.72 11.10 6.58
C GLY A 89 6.44 10.00 5.80
N LEU A 90 5.69 9.27 4.98
CA LEU A 90 6.21 8.22 4.11
C LEU A 90 7.24 8.79 3.12
N ASP A 91 6.91 9.90 2.45
CA ASP A 91 7.79 10.56 1.48
C ASP A 91 9.13 10.98 2.10
N ARG A 92 9.10 11.55 3.32
CA ARG A 92 10.33 11.88 4.05
C ARG A 92 11.16 10.64 4.38
N SER A 93 10.53 9.53 4.79
CA SER A 93 11.25 8.30 5.11
C SER A 93 11.84 7.65 3.85
N LEU A 94 11.10 7.61 2.74
CA LEU A 94 11.62 7.12 1.45
C LEU A 94 12.77 7.99 0.95
N SER A 95 12.64 9.31 1.03
CA SER A 95 13.72 10.24 0.62
C SER A 95 14.99 10.02 1.44
N LYS A 96 14.89 9.83 2.76
CA LYS A 96 16.04 9.50 3.60
C LYS A 96 16.70 8.19 3.18
N VAL A 97 15.93 7.16 2.84
CA VAL A 97 16.51 5.90 2.34
C VAL A 97 17.26 6.12 1.03
N TYR A 98 16.71 6.91 0.11
CA TYR A 98 17.39 7.28 -1.13
C TYR A 98 18.71 8.03 -0.89
N GLU A 99 18.75 8.88 0.14
CA GLU A 99 19.92 9.64 0.56
C GLU A 99 20.98 8.79 1.30
N GLY A 100 20.74 7.49 1.46
CA GLY A 100 21.68 6.55 2.07
C GLY A 100 21.48 6.33 3.57
N HIS A 101 20.38 6.81 4.16
CA HIS A 101 19.98 6.39 5.49
C HIS A 101 19.45 4.95 5.45
N GLY A 102 19.67 4.19 6.53
CA GLY A 102 19.15 2.82 6.64
C GLY A 102 17.62 2.76 6.66
N VAL A 103 17.08 1.59 6.32
CA VAL A 103 15.63 1.33 6.21
C VAL A 103 14.87 1.50 7.53
N ASP A 104 15.57 1.56 8.67
CA ASP A 104 14.99 1.80 10.00
C ASP A 104 14.12 3.07 10.06
N VAL A 105 14.44 4.11 9.27
CA VAL A 105 13.61 5.33 9.20
C VAL A 105 12.20 5.06 8.65
N LEU A 106 12.04 4.03 7.82
CA LEU A 106 10.74 3.59 7.32
C LEU A 106 10.03 2.70 8.34
N VAL A 107 10.77 1.89 9.10
CA VAL A 107 10.23 1.11 10.22
C VAL A 107 9.66 2.03 11.30
N GLU A 108 10.40 3.09 11.66
CA GLU A 108 9.96 4.10 12.63
C GLU A 108 8.69 4.80 12.16
N PHE A 109 8.62 5.17 10.88
CA PHE A 109 7.41 5.70 10.27
C PHE A 109 6.23 4.72 10.42
N MET A 110 6.42 3.46 10.02
CA MET A 110 5.36 2.45 10.08
C MET A 110 4.86 2.16 11.50
N ARG A 111 5.74 2.28 12.51
CA ARG A 111 5.34 2.19 13.94
C ARG A 111 4.54 3.41 14.41
N GLY A 112 4.72 4.56 13.77
CA GLY A 112 4.01 5.81 14.09
C GLY A 112 2.65 5.96 13.37
N VAL A 113 2.39 5.18 12.33
CA VAL A 113 1.11 5.20 11.59
C VAL A 113 0.09 4.28 12.27
N PRO A 114 -1.16 4.73 12.50
CA PRO A 114 -2.20 3.86 13.03
C PRO A 114 -2.40 2.63 12.15
N PHE A 115 -2.52 1.47 12.78
CA PHE A 115 -2.77 0.21 12.09
C PHE A 115 -1.73 -0.12 11.02
N GLY A 116 -0.44 0.20 11.21
CA GLY A 116 0.67 -0.48 10.52
C GLY A 116 0.60 -0.56 8.99
N GLY A 117 0.19 0.52 8.31
CA GLY A 117 0.14 0.59 6.84
C GLY A 117 -1.26 0.69 6.25
N HIS A 118 -2.28 0.19 6.96
CA HIS A 118 -3.68 0.23 6.55
C HIS A 118 -4.16 1.64 6.20
N VAL A 119 -4.02 2.60 7.12
CA VAL A 119 -4.55 3.96 6.92
C VAL A 119 -3.91 4.67 5.73
N VAL A 120 -2.58 4.65 5.64
CA VAL A 120 -1.87 5.31 4.53
C VAL A 120 -2.10 4.59 3.21
N GLY A 121 -2.14 3.25 3.23
CA GLY A 121 -2.46 2.44 2.07
C GLY A 121 -3.88 2.70 1.56
N TYR A 122 -4.87 2.72 2.46
CA TYR A 122 -6.28 2.94 2.10
C TYR A 122 -6.47 4.34 1.52
N TYR A 123 -5.87 5.36 2.14
CA TYR A 123 -5.86 6.72 1.60
C TYR A 123 -5.32 6.76 0.17
N MET A 124 -4.21 6.07 -0.09
CA MET A 124 -3.63 5.99 -1.43
C MET A 124 -4.52 5.22 -2.41
N ALA A 125 -5.07 4.08 -2.00
CA ALA A 125 -5.94 3.24 -2.84
C ALA A 125 -7.21 3.99 -3.24
N LYS A 126 -7.83 4.70 -2.29
CA LYS A 126 -9.00 5.55 -2.52
C LYS A 126 -8.68 6.64 -3.53
N ALA A 127 -7.56 7.37 -3.37
CA ALA A 127 -7.15 8.41 -4.31
C ALA A 127 -6.96 7.86 -5.74
N ILE A 128 -6.29 6.71 -5.89
CA ILE A 128 -6.11 6.05 -7.20
C ILE A 128 -7.47 5.67 -7.80
N ALA A 129 -8.36 5.05 -7.02
CA ALA A 129 -9.67 4.64 -7.50
C ALA A 129 -10.54 5.84 -7.93
N GLU A 130 -10.48 6.96 -7.20
CA GLU A 130 -11.23 8.18 -7.49
C GLU A 130 -10.72 8.91 -8.74
N ALA A 131 -9.40 9.04 -8.89
CA ALA A 131 -8.80 9.81 -9.97
C ALA A 131 -8.60 9.00 -11.26
N LEU A 132 -8.16 7.75 -11.13
CA LEU A 132 -7.70 6.91 -12.24
C LEU A 132 -8.63 5.72 -12.51
N GLY A 133 -9.58 5.45 -11.60
CA GLY A 133 -10.55 4.38 -11.71
C GLY A 133 -10.12 3.06 -11.05
N GLN A 134 -11.11 2.21 -10.80
CA GLN A 134 -10.92 0.90 -10.15
C GLN A 134 -10.02 -0.05 -10.96
N GLU A 135 -10.07 0.05 -12.30
CA GLU A 135 -9.23 -0.79 -13.17
C GLU A 135 -7.75 -0.46 -13.00
N GLU A 136 -7.38 0.82 -12.95
CA GLU A 136 -5.99 1.21 -12.72
C GLU A 136 -5.52 0.78 -11.33
N LEU A 137 -6.35 0.94 -10.29
CA LEU A 137 -6.05 0.42 -8.95
C LEU A 137 -5.75 -1.09 -9.00
N ALA A 138 -6.60 -1.87 -9.67
CA ALA A 138 -6.43 -3.31 -9.79
C ALA A 138 -5.12 -3.70 -10.51
N LEU A 139 -4.72 -2.95 -11.55
CA LEU A 139 -3.46 -3.18 -12.25
C LEU A 139 -2.23 -2.97 -11.35
N THR A 140 -2.34 -2.13 -10.31
CA THR A 140 -1.24 -1.94 -9.37
C THR A 140 -1.02 -3.15 -8.45
N ALA A 141 -2.03 -3.99 -8.19
CA ALA A 141 -1.98 -5.05 -7.17
C ALA A 141 -0.83 -6.07 -7.32
N ARG A 142 -0.22 -6.15 -8.50
CA ARG A 142 0.94 -7.03 -8.79
C ARG A 142 2.29 -6.35 -8.60
N ASN A 143 2.32 -5.05 -8.34
CA ASN A 143 3.53 -4.25 -8.28
C ASN A 143 3.40 -3.13 -7.23
N PRO A 144 3.99 -3.32 -6.03
CA PRO A 144 3.86 -2.36 -4.94
C PRO A 144 4.52 -1.01 -5.23
N PHE A 145 5.59 -0.98 -6.03
CA PHE A 145 6.22 0.28 -6.43
C PHE A 145 5.32 1.08 -7.38
N ARG A 146 4.69 0.40 -8.34
CA ARG A 146 3.71 1.03 -9.23
C ARG A 146 2.51 1.60 -8.48
N PHE A 147 2.06 0.95 -7.39
CA PHE A 147 0.99 1.48 -6.54
C PHE A 147 1.34 2.87 -5.99
N LEU A 148 2.52 3.05 -5.38
CA LEU A 148 2.93 4.36 -4.85
C LEU A 148 3.14 5.42 -5.94
N LYS A 149 3.66 5.02 -7.11
CA LYS A 149 3.78 5.93 -8.26
C LYS A 149 2.42 6.37 -8.79
N LYS A 150 1.47 5.44 -8.92
CA LYS A 150 0.09 5.73 -9.35
C LYS A 150 -0.66 6.59 -8.35
N TYR A 151 -0.38 6.44 -7.06
CA TYR A 151 -0.86 7.40 -6.07
C TYR A 151 -0.37 8.82 -6.37
N SER A 152 0.89 9.02 -6.75
CA SER A 152 1.40 10.37 -7.04
C SER A 152 0.70 10.98 -8.26
N GLU A 153 0.45 10.19 -9.31
CA GLU A 153 -0.36 10.61 -10.47
C GLU A 153 -1.80 11.00 -10.05
N ALA A 154 -2.43 10.18 -9.20
CA ALA A 154 -3.76 10.45 -8.68
C ALA A 154 -3.81 11.68 -7.77
N ALA A 155 -2.79 11.87 -6.93
CA ALA A 155 -2.68 13.01 -6.02
C ALA A 155 -2.59 14.32 -6.80
N GLU A 156 -1.83 14.38 -7.89
CA GLU A 156 -1.77 15.53 -8.77
C GLU A 156 -3.15 15.85 -9.39
N ALA A 157 -3.88 14.83 -9.86
CA ALA A 157 -5.21 15.00 -10.45
C ALA A 157 -6.26 15.50 -9.43
N LEU A 158 -6.12 15.14 -8.16
CA LEU A 158 -7.04 15.50 -7.08
C LEU A 158 -6.60 16.74 -6.29
N GLY A 159 -5.42 17.31 -6.57
CA GLY A 159 -4.86 18.42 -5.79
C GLY A 159 -4.40 18.01 -4.37
N LEU A 160 -4.07 16.74 -4.16
CA LEU A 160 -3.49 16.19 -2.93
C LEU A 160 -1.96 16.30 -2.95
N THR A 161 -1.29 15.88 -1.88
CA THR A 161 0.19 15.88 -1.84
C THR A 161 0.77 14.65 -2.56
N PRO A 162 1.47 14.79 -3.70
CA PRO A 162 2.18 13.67 -4.34
C PRO A 162 3.47 13.32 -3.58
N LEU A 163 4.07 12.17 -3.90
CA LEU A 163 5.42 11.86 -3.43
C LEU A 163 6.46 12.72 -4.17
N SER A 164 7.56 13.04 -3.51
CA SER A 164 8.65 13.79 -4.11
C SER A 164 9.37 13.01 -5.22
N GLU A 165 10.05 13.73 -6.12
CA GLU A 165 10.90 13.11 -7.14
C GLU A 165 11.96 12.16 -6.55
N THR A 166 12.48 12.49 -5.37
CA THR A 166 13.47 11.66 -4.65
C THR A 166 12.87 10.30 -4.31
N SER A 167 11.70 10.27 -3.69
CA SER A 167 10.97 9.04 -3.39
C SER A 167 10.61 8.28 -4.68
N LEU A 168 10.15 8.97 -5.73
CA LEU A 168 9.82 8.35 -7.01
C LEU A 168 11.04 7.69 -7.68
N LYS A 169 12.23 8.30 -7.58
CA LYS A 169 13.49 7.71 -8.08
C LYS A 169 13.87 6.44 -7.32
N LEU A 170 13.69 6.42 -5.99
CA LEU A 170 13.88 5.21 -5.19
C LEU A 170 12.94 4.09 -5.66
N LEU A 171 11.66 4.40 -5.80
CA LEU A 171 10.64 3.45 -6.22
C LEU A 171 10.92 2.88 -7.61
N GLU A 172 11.32 3.72 -8.57
CA GLU A 172 11.71 3.27 -9.92
C GLU A 172 12.92 2.34 -9.86
N ALA A 173 13.95 2.66 -9.07
CA ALA A 173 15.15 1.83 -8.97
C ALA A 173 14.83 0.41 -8.48
N TYR A 174 13.99 0.28 -7.44
CA TYR A 174 13.56 -1.01 -6.92
C TYR A 174 12.58 -1.72 -7.88
N GLU A 175 11.67 -0.99 -8.51
CA GLU A 175 10.77 -1.58 -9.50
C GLU A 175 11.56 -2.22 -10.65
N VAL A 176 12.53 -1.48 -11.21
CA VAL A 176 13.41 -2.01 -12.27
C VAL A 176 14.11 -3.28 -11.80
N LYS A 177 14.67 -3.26 -10.59
CA LYS A 177 15.40 -4.41 -10.04
C LYS A 177 14.55 -5.66 -9.90
N HIS A 178 13.27 -5.51 -9.50
CA HIS A 178 12.40 -6.66 -9.20
C HIS A 178 11.48 -7.08 -10.34
N PHE A 179 11.16 -6.18 -11.29
CA PHE A 179 10.13 -6.39 -12.31
C PHE A 179 10.60 -6.25 -13.77
N LYS A 180 11.77 -5.68 -14.06
CA LYS A 180 12.32 -5.72 -15.44
C LYS A 180 13.15 -6.99 -15.63
N PRO A 181 13.05 -7.69 -16.78
CA PRO A 181 13.84 -8.87 -17.04
C PRO A 181 15.33 -8.51 -17.02
N SER A 182 16.10 -9.19 -16.17
CA SER A 182 17.55 -9.24 -16.35
C SER A 182 17.79 -9.96 -17.67
N HIS A 183 18.38 -9.28 -18.65
CA HIS A 183 18.87 -9.93 -19.86
C HIS A 183 19.97 -10.92 -19.47
N HIS A 184 19.58 -12.14 -19.11
CA HIS A 184 20.47 -13.28 -19.19
C HIS A 184 20.50 -13.66 -20.66
N SER A 185 21.49 -13.13 -21.37
CA SER A 185 21.89 -13.70 -22.66
C SER A 185 22.17 -15.18 -22.44
N PRO A 186 21.57 -16.10 -23.23
CA PRO A 186 22.02 -17.48 -23.24
C PRO A 186 23.44 -17.47 -23.82
N GLY A 187 24.41 -17.86 -22.99
CA GLY A 187 25.74 -18.27 -23.43
C GLY A 187 25.73 -19.70 -23.97
#